data_AF-A0A498IBC8-F1
#
_entry.id   AF-A0A498IBC8-F1
#
_cell.length_a   1.000
_cell.length_b   1.000
_cell.length_c   1.000
_cell.angle_alpha   90.00
_cell.angle_beta   90.00
_cell.angle_gamma   90.00
#
_symmetry.space_group_name_H-M   'P 1'
#
loop_
_entity.id
_entity.type
_entity.pdbx_description
1 polymer ?
#
loop_
_entity_poly.entity_id
_entity_poly.type
_entity_poly.pdbx_seq_one_letter_code
_entity_poly.pdbx_strand_id
1 'polypeptide(L)'
;MGLAEAQPGLSLGFSSHQSSSSSNSIQSIPLQLLDQKEDKIRVENGDDRDEDEKFNLLGHSICLKRQRDGFTMNPNPSKKGTKLRKQGVHHTNDGDNNYDFEEKINFAVFPSLQGGPHNNYIAALAIALKQVATPEYKAYMNQVKRNAQALANALLRRKCRLVTGGTDNHLLLWDLTSLGITGKNFEKVCELCDITLNKTAIFGDNGAPSRRGVRIGTPAMTTRGCVEADFETIADFLLRAAKITASVQLERGTYHKDFIQGLQNNKDIVELRNRVETFAYQFEMPGYD
;
A
#
# COMPACT_ATOMS: atom_id res chain seq x y z
N MET A 1 8.05 33.76 -42.93
CA MET A 1 9.23 33.35 -43.72
C MET A 1 10.35 33.05 -42.73
N GLY A 2 10.93 31.85 -42.79
CA GLY A 2 12.05 31.34 -41.95
C GLY A 2 11.58 30.56 -40.70
N LEU A 3 11.34 29.24 -40.76
CA LEU A 3 12.30 28.10 -40.69
C LEU A 3 13.08 28.09 -39.36
N ALA A 4 12.69 27.29 -38.35
CA ALA A 4 12.91 25.84 -38.17
C ALA A 4 14.37 25.46 -37.91
N GLU A 5 14.69 25.10 -36.67
CA GLU A 5 15.74 24.13 -36.34
C GLU A 5 15.48 23.50 -34.97
N ALA A 6 15.65 22.18 -34.89
CA ALA A 6 15.35 21.34 -33.75
C ALA A 6 16.50 20.33 -33.51
N GLN A 7 16.89 20.18 -32.22
CA GLN A 7 17.60 19.05 -31.57
C GLN A 7 19.09 18.83 -31.96
N PRO A 8 19.98 18.22 -31.12
CA PRO A 8 19.70 17.15 -30.12
C PRO A 8 20.48 17.16 -28.77
N GLY A 9 19.94 16.43 -27.79
CA GLY A 9 20.59 15.31 -27.08
C GLY A 9 21.91 15.46 -26.27
N LEU A 10 21.81 14.96 -25.02
CA LEU A 10 22.82 14.22 -24.21
C LEU A 10 23.96 14.98 -23.49
N SER A 11 23.96 14.90 -22.15
CA SER A 11 25.06 14.27 -21.37
C SER A 11 24.79 14.37 -19.86
N LEU A 12 24.56 13.22 -19.22
CA LEU A 12 24.57 13.02 -17.77
C LEU A 12 26.03 12.88 -17.29
N GLY A 13 26.49 13.83 -16.49
CA GLY A 13 27.81 13.75 -15.83
C GLY A 13 27.70 13.10 -14.45
N PHE A 14 28.05 11.82 -14.35
CA PHE A 14 28.36 11.16 -13.09
C PHE A 14 29.81 11.48 -12.71
N SER A 15 30.03 11.95 -11.48
CA SER A 15 31.37 12.07 -10.89
C SER A 15 31.45 11.17 -9.67
N SER A 16 32.22 10.10 -9.80
CA SER A 16 32.59 9.18 -8.72
C SER A 16 33.79 9.72 -7.97
N HIS A 17 33.72 9.85 -6.64
CA HIS A 17 34.91 9.83 -5.79
C HIS A 17 34.66 9.08 -4.49
N GLN A 18 35.71 8.38 -4.07
CA GLN A 18 35.77 7.24 -3.16
C GLN A 18 35.70 7.58 -1.66
N SER A 19 35.06 6.65 -0.96
CA SER A 19 35.19 6.16 0.42
C SER A 19 36.19 6.78 1.41
N SER A 20 35.72 6.98 2.65
CA SER A 20 36.47 6.58 3.85
C SER A 20 35.51 6.01 4.92
N SER A 21 35.96 4.93 5.56
CA SER A 21 35.22 3.99 6.40
C SER A 21 35.19 4.36 7.88
N SER A 22 34.06 4.16 8.57
CA SER A 22 34.05 3.71 9.96
C SER A 22 32.77 2.92 10.28
N SER A 23 32.93 1.95 11.16
CA SER A 23 32.22 0.67 11.26
C SER A 23 30.98 0.70 12.17
N ASN A 24 29.86 0.16 11.67
CA ASN A 24 28.89 -0.63 12.42
C ASN A 24 27.90 -1.26 11.42
N SER A 25 28.27 -2.41 10.83
CA SER A 25 27.44 -3.10 9.84
C SER A 25 26.51 -4.12 10.52
N ILE A 26 25.23 -3.77 10.64
CA ILE A 26 24.17 -4.79 10.61
C ILE A 26 23.98 -5.11 9.13
N GLN A 27 24.21 -6.36 8.73
CA GLN A 27 24.14 -6.77 7.33
C GLN A 27 22.74 -6.53 6.78
N SER A 28 22.63 -5.63 5.81
CA SER A 28 21.53 -5.60 4.86
C SER A 28 21.56 -6.90 4.06
N ILE A 29 20.42 -7.57 3.95
CA ILE A 29 20.29 -8.84 3.23
C ILE A 29 20.36 -8.52 1.73
N PRO A 30 21.40 -8.95 0.98
CA PRO A 30 21.49 -8.69 -0.44
C PRO A 30 20.48 -9.55 -1.20
N LEU A 31 19.80 -8.93 -2.15
CA LEU A 31 18.80 -9.54 -3.02
C LEU A 31 19.48 -10.20 -4.23
N GLN A 32 20.40 -11.14 -4.00
CA GLN A 32 21.08 -11.88 -5.08
C GLN A 32 21.57 -13.25 -4.58
N LEU A 33 20.89 -14.33 -4.98
CA LEU A 33 21.53 -15.55 -5.50
C LEU A 33 20.45 -16.56 -5.96
N LEU A 34 20.27 -16.69 -7.27
CA LEU A 34 20.00 -17.98 -7.88
C LEU A 34 21.18 -18.23 -8.81
N ASP A 35 22.00 -19.21 -8.44
CA ASP A 35 23.03 -19.75 -9.33
C ASP A 35 22.36 -20.17 -10.64
N GLN A 36 22.82 -19.58 -11.74
CA GLN A 36 22.50 -20.05 -13.08
C GLN A 36 23.21 -21.39 -13.30
N LYS A 37 22.52 -22.49 -13.03
CA LYS A 37 22.86 -23.77 -13.67
C LYS A 37 22.26 -23.75 -15.07
N GLU A 38 23.14 -23.52 -16.06
CA GLU A 38 22.82 -23.75 -17.47
C GLU A 38 22.65 -25.26 -17.71
N ASP A 39 21.42 -25.75 -17.65
CA ASP A 39 21.10 -27.06 -18.23
C ASP A 39 20.78 -26.86 -19.72
N LYS A 40 21.66 -27.39 -20.58
CA LYS A 40 21.49 -27.44 -22.04
C LYS A 40 20.16 -28.12 -22.39
N ILE A 41 19.19 -27.35 -22.87
CA ILE A 41 17.98 -27.89 -23.50
C ILE A 41 18.36 -28.34 -24.91
N ARG A 42 18.26 -29.65 -25.13
CA ARG A 42 18.39 -30.31 -26.42
C ARG A 42 17.10 -30.03 -27.20
N VAL A 43 17.19 -29.29 -28.31
CA VAL A 43 16.04 -29.05 -29.20
C VAL A 43 15.77 -30.33 -29.99
N GLU A 44 14.76 -31.09 -29.58
CA GLU A 44 14.18 -32.14 -30.41
C GLU A 44 12.88 -31.60 -31.04
N ASN A 45 12.83 -31.61 -32.37
CA ASN A 45 11.65 -31.26 -33.14
C ASN A 45 10.57 -32.33 -32.90
N GLY A 46 9.47 -31.95 -32.26
CA GLY A 46 8.31 -32.82 -32.05
C GLY A 46 7.02 -32.00 -31.94
N ASP A 47 5.98 -32.45 -32.65
CA ASP A 47 4.66 -31.82 -32.84
C ASP A 47 4.10 -31.09 -31.62
N ASP A 48 3.57 -29.87 -31.86
CA ASP A 48 2.75 -29.08 -30.94
C ASP A 48 1.52 -29.90 -30.48
N ARG A 49 1.67 -30.61 -29.35
CA ARG A 49 0.56 -31.10 -28.54
C ARG A 49 0.50 -30.27 -27.27
N ASP A 50 -0.72 -29.85 -26.92
CA ASP A 50 -1.06 -29.09 -25.71
C ASP A 50 -0.52 -29.77 -24.43
N GLU A 51 0.74 -29.49 -24.07
CA GLU A 51 1.28 -29.83 -22.77
C GLU A 51 0.80 -28.75 -21.79
N ASP A 52 -0.16 -29.11 -20.94
CA ASP A 52 -0.65 -28.28 -19.85
C ASP A 52 0.51 -27.95 -18.89
N GLU A 53 1.08 -26.74 -18.98
CA GLU A 53 2.05 -26.25 -18.00
C GLU A 53 1.38 -26.09 -16.63
N LYS A 54 1.42 -27.16 -15.83
CA LYS A 54 1.06 -27.19 -14.41
C LYS A 54 2.32 -27.01 -13.59
N PHE A 55 2.30 -26.06 -12.65
CA PHE A 55 3.35 -25.93 -11.66
C PHE A 55 2.77 -25.96 -10.25
N ASN A 56 3.55 -26.48 -9.30
CA ASN A 56 3.14 -26.62 -7.91
C ASN A 56 3.66 -25.46 -7.08
N LEU A 57 2.78 -24.77 -6.37
CA LEU A 57 3.14 -23.75 -5.39
C LEU A 57 2.58 -24.16 -4.02
N LEU A 58 3.45 -24.30 -3.02
CA LEU A 58 3.08 -24.71 -1.66
C LEU A 58 2.21 -25.98 -1.62
N GLY A 59 2.54 -26.97 -2.47
CA GLY A 59 1.83 -28.25 -2.54
C GLY A 59 0.50 -28.23 -3.30
N HIS A 60 0.09 -27.09 -3.88
CA HIS A 60 -1.13 -26.97 -4.67
C HIS A 60 -0.79 -26.80 -6.17
N SER A 61 -1.42 -27.61 -7.01
CA SER A 61 -1.27 -27.55 -8.47
C SER A 61 -2.02 -26.33 -9.01
N ILE A 62 -1.30 -25.43 -9.67
CA ILE A 62 -1.88 -24.25 -10.34
C ILE A 62 -1.78 -24.47 -11.86
N CYS A 63 -2.89 -24.23 -12.56
CA CYS A 63 -2.94 -24.27 -14.03
C CYS A 63 -2.98 -22.85 -14.58
N LEU A 64 -2.06 -22.53 -15.51
CA LEU A 64 -1.91 -21.19 -16.10
C LEU A 64 -3.07 -20.76 -17.01
N LYS A 65 -3.88 -21.72 -17.47
CA LYS A 65 -5.01 -21.49 -18.38
C LYS A 65 -6.18 -22.36 -17.93
N ARG A 66 -7.32 -21.74 -17.62
CA ARG A 66 -8.57 -22.50 -17.49
C ARG A 66 -8.94 -23.02 -18.88
N GLN A 67 -9.13 -24.34 -18.99
CA GLN A 67 -9.58 -24.98 -20.21
C GLN A 67 -10.83 -24.26 -20.72
N ARG A 68 -10.76 -23.73 -21.94
CA ARG A 68 -11.93 -23.15 -22.60
C ARG A 68 -12.67 -24.34 -23.18
N ASP A 69 -13.74 -24.79 -22.54
CA ASP A 69 -14.58 -25.87 -23.09
C ASP A 69 -14.92 -25.50 -24.54
N GLY A 70 -14.49 -26.34 -25.48
CA GLY A 70 -14.66 -26.11 -26.90
C GLY A 70 -16.15 -25.97 -27.22
N PHE A 71 -16.59 -24.77 -27.58
CA PHE A 71 -17.91 -24.55 -28.12
C PHE A 71 -17.99 -25.17 -29.52
N THR A 72 -18.44 -26.43 -29.58
CA THR A 72 -18.97 -27.01 -30.82
C THR A 72 -20.33 -26.36 -31.07
N MET A 73 -20.39 -25.44 -32.03
CA MET A 73 -21.63 -24.84 -32.52
C MET A 73 -22.55 -25.94 -33.07
N ASN A 74 -23.73 -26.09 -32.49
CA ASN A 74 -24.84 -26.83 -33.11
C ASN A 74 -26.07 -25.91 -33.15
N PRO A 75 -26.81 -25.86 -34.28
CA PRO A 75 -27.83 -24.85 -34.50
C PRO A 75 -29.06 -25.11 -33.62
N ASN A 76 -29.64 -24.03 -33.09
CA ASN A 76 -30.80 -23.96 -32.20
C ASN A 76 -31.81 -25.13 -32.32
N PRO A 77 -32.37 -25.52 -31.17
CA PRO A 77 -33.83 -25.48 -31.08
C PRO A 77 -34.27 -24.60 -29.91
N SER A 78 -35.15 -23.66 -30.23
CA SER A 78 -36.00 -22.97 -29.27
C SER A 78 -36.66 -23.97 -28.30
N LYS A 79 -36.50 -23.77 -26.98
CA LYS A 79 -37.43 -24.30 -25.97
C LYS A 79 -37.20 -23.65 -24.59
N LYS A 80 -38.15 -22.77 -24.27
CA LYS A 80 -38.76 -22.45 -22.97
C LYS A 80 -38.02 -22.92 -21.70
N GLY A 81 -37.80 -21.95 -20.80
CA GLY A 81 -37.26 -22.15 -19.46
C GLY A 81 -37.84 -23.35 -18.72
N THR A 82 -36.95 -24.14 -18.14
CA THR A 82 -37.30 -25.32 -17.36
C THR A 82 -37.81 -24.87 -16.00
N LYS A 83 -39.12 -25.05 -15.79
CA LYS A 83 -39.79 -24.91 -14.50
C LYS A 83 -39.07 -25.76 -13.45
N LEU A 84 -38.83 -25.18 -12.27
CA LEU A 84 -38.50 -25.92 -11.04
C LEU A 84 -39.52 -27.05 -10.85
N ARG A 85 -39.07 -28.29 -11.01
CA ARG A 85 -39.86 -29.47 -10.66
C ARG A 85 -39.60 -29.73 -9.17
N LYS A 86 -40.58 -29.39 -8.33
CA LYS A 86 -40.68 -29.90 -6.96
C LYS A 86 -40.71 -31.43 -7.05
N GLN A 87 -39.66 -32.10 -6.60
CA GLN A 87 -39.66 -33.53 -6.33
C GLN A 87 -38.97 -33.79 -5.00
N GLY A 88 -39.80 -34.28 -4.07
CA GLY A 88 -39.46 -35.26 -3.03
C GLY A 88 -38.19 -35.05 -2.23
N VAL A 89 -38.37 -34.53 -1.02
CA VAL A 89 -37.44 -34.76 0.10
C VAL A 89 -37.33 -36.27 0.31
N HIS A 90 -36.16 -36.83 -0.02
CA HIS A 90 -35.66 -38.03 0.62
C HIS A 90 -34.48 -37.60 1.50
N HIS A 91 -34.73 -37.58 2.82
CA HIS A 91 -33.69 -37.46 3.82
C HIS A 91 -32.84 -38.74 3.80
N THR A 92 -31.65 -38.66 3.23
CA THR A 92 -30.51 -39.48 3.67
C THR A 92 -29.64 -38.59 4.54
N ASN A 93 -29.55 -38.96 5.81
CA ASN A 93 -28.69 -38.37 6.83
C ASN A 93 -27.22 -38.65 6.49
N ASP A 94 -26.61 -37.83 5.63
CA ASP A 94 -25.16 -37.68 5.60
C ASP A 94 -24.82 -36.33 6.22
N GLY A 95 -24.26 -36.38 7.43
CA GLY A 95 -23.93 -35.24 8.27
C GLY A 95 -22.74 -34.43 7.79
N ASP A 96 -22.68 -34.13 6.50
CA ASP A 96 -21.68 -33.25 5.92
C ASP A 96 -22.37 -31.95 5.49
N ASN A 97 -22.42 -30.99 6.42
CA ASN A 97 -22.82 -29.59 6.14
C ASN A 97 -21.75 -28.95 5.25
N ASN A 98 -21.61 -29.44 4.02
CA ASN A 98 -20.56 -29.00 3.12
C ASN A 98 -20.97 -27.66 2.50
N TYR A 99 -20.13 -26.63 2.68
CA TYR A 99 -20.42 -25.28 2.21
C TYR A 99 -20.33 -25.22 0.67
N ASP A 100 -21.33 -24.65 0.00
CA ASP A 100 -21.38 -24.51 -1.46
C ASP A 100 -20.77 -23.20 -1.99
N PHE A 101 -19.84 -22.59 -1.23
CA PHE A 101 -19.30 -21.27 -1.54
C PHE A 101 -18.27 -21.26 -2.67
N GLU A 102 -17.52 -22.35 -2.87
CA GLU A 102 -16.42 -22.38 -3.86
C GLU A 102 -16.91 -22.07 -5.27
N GLU A 103 -17.93 -22.81 -5.74
CA GLU A 103 -18.48 -22.62 -7.08
C GLU A 103 -19.11 -21.24 -7.25
N LYS A 104 -19.84 -20.77 -6.22
CA LYS A 104 -20.50 -19.46 -6.23
C LYS A 104 -19.49 -18.31 -6.30
N ILE A 105 -18.41 -18.38 -5.52
CA ILE A 105 -17.34 -17.37 -5.52
C ILE A 105 -16.59 -17.40 -6.85
N ASN A 106 -16.19 -18.59 -7.32
CA ASN A 106 -15.48 -18.74 -8.59
C ASN A 106 -16.28 -18.18 -9.77
N PHE A 107 -17.58 -18.50 -9.85
CA PHE A 107 -18.49 -17.97 -10.86
C PHE A 107 -18.65 -16.44 -10.77
N ALA A 108 -18.78 -15.91 -9.56
CA ALA A 108 -18.91 -14.46 -9.33
C ALA A 108 -17.67 -13.69 -9.81
N VAL A 109 -16.47 -14.26 -9.62
CA VAL A 109 -15.23 -13.68 -10.16
C VAL A 109 -15.19 -13.81 -11.68
N PHE A 110 -15.31 -15.03 -12.20
CA PHE A 110 -15.33 -15.33 -13.63
C PHE A 110 -16.35 -16.44 -13.92
N PRO A 111 -17.28 -16.25 -14.87
CA PRO A 111 -17.33 -15.19 -15.88
C PRO A 111 -18.19 -13.97 -15.49
N SER A 112 -18.72 -13.87 -14.27
CA SER A 112 -19.75 -12.87 -13.96
C SER A 112 -19.23 -11.42 -13.94
N LEU A 113 -18.07 -11.14 -13.33
CA LEU A 113 -17.58 -9.77 -13.14
C LEU A 113 -16.31 -9.45 -13.93
N GLN A 114 -15.38 -10.40 -14.02
CA GLN A 114 -14.06 -10.20 -14.61
C GLN A 114 -13.86 -11.00 -15.90
N GLY A 115 -12.92 -10.55 -16.72
CA GLY A 115 -12.46 -11.21 -17.94
C GLY A 115 -11.24 -12.11 -17.70
N GLY A 116 -10.19 -11.96 -18.52
CA GLY A 116 -8.96 -12.75 -18.38
C GLY A 116 -8.14 -12.36 -17.13
N PRO A 117 -7.50 -13.31 -16.43
CA PRO A 117 -6.69 -13.02 -15.26
C PRO A 117 -5.38 -12.32 -15.62
N HIS A 118 -4.88 -11.47 -14.72
CA HIS A 118 -3.59 -10.80 -14.87
C HIS A 118 -2.46 -11.63 -14.23
N ASN A 119 -1.86 -12.53 -15.02
CA ASN A 119 -0.87 -13.50 -14.52
C ASN A 119 0.39 -12.85 -13.93
N ASN A 120 0.80 -11.67 -14.41
CA ASN A 120 1.89 -10.89 -13.83
C ASN A 120 1.60 -10.47 -12.37
N TYR A 121 0.36 -10.08 -12.06
CA TYR A 121 -0.05 -9.76 -10.69
C TYR A 121 -0.09 -11.00 -9.81
N ILE A 122 -0.55 -12.13 -10.35
CA ILE A 122 -0.58 -13.41 -9.63
C ILE A 122 0.84 -13.84 -9.26
N ALA A 123 1.80 -13.72 -10.18
CA ALA A 123 3.20 -14.02 -9.93
C ALA A 123 3.80 -13.10 -8.85
N ALA A 124 3.55 -11.79 -8.92
CA ALA A 124 4.01 -10.83 -7.91
C ALA A 124 3.41 -11.14 -6.52
N LEU A 125 2.12 -11.51 -6.47
CA LEU A 125 1.45 -11.92 -5.23
C LEU A 125 2.08 -13.19 -4.64
N ALA A 126 2.41 -14.18 -5.47
CA ALA A 126 3.09 -15.40 -5.00
C ALA A 126 4.46 -15.09 -4.35
N ILE A 127 5.22 -14.16 -4.93
CA ILE A 127 6.49 -13.69 -4.36
C ILE A 127 6.25 -12.98 -3.02
N ALA A 128 5.27 -12.07 -2.96
CA ALA A 128 4.93 -11.36 -1.73
C ALA A 128 4.48 -12.32 -0.62
N LEU A 129 3.67 -13.33 -0.94
CA LEU A 129 3.25 -14.36 0.02
C LEU A 129 4.44 -15.19 0.54
N LYS A 130 5.41 -15.51 -0.33
CA LYS A 130 6.66 -16.16 0.08
C LYS A 130 7.45 -15.30 1.06
N GLN A 131 7.54 -13.98 0.84
CA GLN A 131 8.20 -13.03 1.75
C GLN A 131 7.45 -12.87 3.08
N VAL A 132 6.12 -12.82 3.07
CA VAL A 132 5.30 -12.70 4.28
C VAL A 132 5.43 -13.92 5.20
N ALA A 133 5.72 -15.09 4.62
CA ALA A 133 5.89 -16.33 5.37
C ALA A 133 7.24 -16.44 6.12
N THR A 134 8.15 -15.48 5.97
CA THR A 134 9.48 -15.56 6.62
C THR A 134 9.45 -15.04 8.07
N PRO A 135 10.34 -15.52 8.96
CA PRO A 135 10.43 -15.02 10.33
C PRO A 135 10.82 -13.53 10.41
N GLU A 136 11.58 -13.02 9.44
CA GLU A 136 11.95 -11.60 9.33
C GLU A 136 10.71 -10.73 9.13
N TYR A 137 9.74 -11.17 8.30
CA TYR A 137 8.49 -10.44 8.12
C TYR A 137 7.66 -10.38 9.41
N LYS A 138 7.67 -11.47 10.21
CA LYS A 138 7.05 -11.47 11.54
C LYS A 138 7.72 -10.47 12.48
N ALA A 139 9.05 -10.39 12.47
CA ALA A 139 9.79 -9.40 13.26
C ALA A 139 9.46 -7.97 12.80
N TYR A 140 9.38 -7.73 11.49
CA TYR A 140 8.94 -6.47 10.89
C TYR A 140 7.54 -6.07 11.37
N MET A 141 6.55 -6.97 11.31
CA MET A 141 5.18 -6.68 11.76
C MET A 141 5.12 -6.36 13.27
N ASN A 142 5.97 -6.98 14.09
CA ASN A 142 6.09 -6.63 15.50
C ASN A 142 6.68 -5.22 15.68
N GLN A 143 7.68 -4.84 14.86
CA GLN A 143 8.22 -3.47 14.85
C GLN A 143 7.16 -2.44 14.41
N VAL A 144 6.36 -2.74 13.39
CA VAL A 144 5.26 -1.87 12.92
C VAL A 144 4.30 -1.53 14.07
N LYS A 145 3.91 -2.53 14.86
CA LYS A 145 3.03 -2.34 16.03
C LYS A 145 3.71 -1.54 17.13
N ARG A 146 4.96 -1.85 17.46
CA ARG A 146 5.74 -1.08 18.46
C ARG A 146 5.89 0.38 18.07
N ASN A 147 6.19 0.64 16.81
CA ASN A 147 6.27 2.00 16.25
C ASN A 147 4.93 2.75 16.33
N ALA A 148 3.81 2.07 16.04
CA ALA A 148 2.49 2.67 16.15
C ALA A 148 2.15 3.04 17.60
N GLN A 149 2.50 2.17 18.55
CA GLN A 149 2.34 2.44 19.98
C GLN A 149 3.25 3.57 20.45
N ALA A 150 4.51 3.61 19.99
CA ALA A 150 5.44 4.69 20.29
C ALA A 150 4.90 6.04 19.81
N LEU A 151 4.46 6.13 18.55
CA LEU A 151 3.84 7.34 17.99
C LEU A 151 2.57 7.74 18.75
N ALA A 152 1.71 6.78 19.11
CA ALA A 152 0.51 7.06 19.88
C ALA A 152 0.85 7.65 21.27
N ASN A 153 1.78 7.03 21.99
CA ASN A 153 2.24 7.49 23.29
C ASN A 153 2.91 8.88 23.20
N ALA A 154 3.70 9.10 22.15
CA ALA A 154 4.34 10.37 21.85
C ALA A 154 3.31 11.50 21.72
N LEU A 155 2.24 11.28 20.95
CA LEU A 155 1.17 12.24 20.75
C LEU A 155 0.36 12.47 22.02
N LEU A 156 0.02 11.41 22.76
CA LEU A 156 -0.71 11.50 24.03
C LEU A 156 0.03 12.31 25.09
N ARG A 157 1.35 12.10 25.25
CA ARG A 157 2.19 12.90 26.17
C ARG A 157 2.19 14.39 25.83
N ARG A 158 2.00 14.71 24.54
CA ARG A 158 1.91 16.07 24.01
C ARG A 158 0.46 16.60 23.99
N LYS A 159 -0.45 15.93 24.74
CA LYS A 159 -1.86 16.28 24.94
C LYS A 159 -2.71 16.23 23.67
N CYS A 160 -2.28 15.48 22.66
CA CYS A 160 -3.09 15.20 21.48
C CYS A 160 -4.20 14.20 21.81
N ARG A 161 -5.38 14.38 21.22
CA ARG A 161 -6.51 13.47 21.38
C ARG A 161 -6.49 12.38 20.31
N LEU A 162 -6.30 11.13 20.70
CA LEU A 162 -6.43 9.98 19.80
C LEU A 162 -7.81 9.35 19.93
N VAL A 163 -8.39 8.92 18.81
CA VAL A 163 -9.61 8.09 18.85
C VAL A 163 -9.25 6.77 19.51
N THR A 164 -10.08 6.31 20.46
CA THR A 164 -9.82 5.18 21.38
C THR A 164 -8.65 5.34 22.36
N GLY A 165 -7.91 6.46 22.32
CA GLY A 165 -6.82 6.73 23.26
C GLY A 165 -5.53 5.95 23.03
N GLY A 166 -5.38 5.26 21.89
CA GLY A 166 -4.19 4.44 21.60
C GLY A 166 -4.31 3.71 20.25
N THR A 167 -3.56 2.62 20.10
CA THR A 167 -3.68 1.69 18.97
C THR A 167 -3.15 0.29 19.31
N ASP A 168 -3.81 -0.72 18.76
CA ASP A 168 -3.40 -2.13 18.82
C ASP A 168 -2.87 -2.66 17.49
N ASN A 169 -2.87 -1.82 16.44
CA ASN A 169 -2.50 -2.20 15.08
C ASN A 169 -1.45 -1.22 14.49
N HIS A 170 -1.43 -1.05 13.17
CA HIS A 170 -0.41 -0.31 12.43
C HIS A 170 -0.77 1.16 12.18
N LEU A 171 -1.95 1.61 12.63
CA LEU A 171 -2.44 2.96 12.38
C LEU A 171 -3.01 3.58 13.65
N LEU A 172 -3.08 4.91 13.66
CA LEU A 172 -3.79 5.67 14.68
C LEU A 172 -4.63 6.75 14.01
N LEU A 173 -5.65 7.19 14.74
CA LEU A 173 -6.57 8.20 14.30
C LEU A 173 -6.49 9.38 15.26
N TRP A 174 -5.90 10.47 14.78
CA TRP A 174 -5.73 11.69 15.56
C TRP A 174 -6.90 12.63 15.32
N ASP A 175 -7.58 13.00 16.41
CA ASP A 175 -8.64 13.98 16.45
C ASP A 175 -8.07 15.40 16.60
N LEU A 176 -8.26 16.22 15.57
CA LEU A 176 -7.76 17.59 15.51
C LEU A 176 -8.75 18.63 16.09
N THR A 177 -9.94 18.22 16.53
CA THR A 177 -10.95 19.12 17.13
C THR A 177 -10.40 19.90 18.31
N SER A 178 -9.60 19.24 19.15
CA SER A 178 -8.94 19.84 20.32
C SER A 178 -7.97 20.97 19.96
N LEU A 179 -7.46 20.98 18.74
CA LEU A 179 -6.54 22.00 18.22
C LEU A 179 -7.27 23.08 17.41
N GLY A 180 -8.59 22.95 17.21
CA GLY A 180 -9.38 23.89 16.41
C GLY A 180 -9.07 23.88 14.92
N ILE A 181 -8.24 22.97 14.42
CA ILE A 181 -7.83 22.90 13.01
C ILE A 181 -8.67 21.90 12.23
N THR A 182 -8.84 22.14 10.93
CA THR A 182 -9.53 21.19 10.04
C THR A 182 -8.55 20.19 9.43
N GLY A 183 -8.99 18.93 9.23
CA GLY A 183 -8.14 17.89 8.66
C GLY A 183 -7.69 18.21 7.23
N LYS A 184 -8.51 18.92 6.45
CA LYS A 184 -8.16 19.36 5.09
C LYS A 184 -7.00 20.37 5.09
N ASN A 185 -7.04 21.35 5.99
CA ASN A 185 -5.99 22.37 6.07
C ASN A 185 -4.69 21.77 6.63
N PHE A 186 -4.81 20.92 7.65
CA PHE A 186 -3.67 20.23 8.23
C PHE A 186 -2.98 19.29 7.25
N GLU A 187 -3.74 18.49 6.49
CA GLU A 187 -3.22 17.64 5.40
C GLU A 187 -2.44 18.47 4.38
N LYS A 188 -2.95 19.67 4.00
CA LYS A 188 -2.25 20.54 3.05
C LYS A 188 -0.95 21.12 3.60
N VAL A 189 -0.91 21.49 4.88
CA VAL A 189 0.35 21.94 5.51
C VAL A 189 1.35 20.79 5.57
N CYS A 190 0.91 19.59 5.93
CA CYS A 190 1.76 18.40 5.94
C CYS A 190 2.34 18.11 4.55
N GLU A 191 1.51 18.17 3.49
CA GLU A 191 1.94 17.99 2.10
C GLU A 191 3.02 18.99 1.70
N LEU A 192 2.90 20.26 2.10
CA LEU A 192 3.93 21.28 1.84
C LEU A 192 5.22 21.10 2.65
N CYS A 193 5.18 20.28 3.71
CA CYS A 193 6.32 19.93 4.54
C CYS A 193 6.88 18.53 4.23
N ASP A 194 6.49 17.92 3.10
CA ASP A 194 6.83 16.55 2.69
C ASP A 194 6.40 15.45 3.69
N ILE A 195 5.31 15.71 4.43
CA ILE A 195 4.65 14.74 5.29
C ILE A 195 3.35 14.30 4.61
N THR A 196 3.30 13.03 4.18
CA THR A 196 2.10 12.47 3.55
C THR A 196 1.22 11.76 4.58
N LEU A 197 -0.03 12.22 4.70
CA LEU A 197 -1.05 11.59 5.53
C LEU A 197 -2.44 11.80 4.92
N ASN A 198 -3.47 11.15 5.47
CA ASN A 198 -4.83 11.21 4.93
C ASN A 198 -5.82 11.78 5.94
N LYS A 199 -6.58 12.80 5.54
CA LYS A 199 -7.74 13.28 6.31
C LYS A 199 -8.82 12.20 6.37
N THR A 200 -9.39 11.97 7.54
CA THR A 200 -10.47 10.98 7.71
C THR A 200 -11.55 11.47 8.67
N ALA A 201 -12.76 10.93 8.51
CA ALA A 201 -13.88 11.28 9.35
C ALA A 201 -13.72 10.63 10.73
N ILE A 202 -14.11 11.35 11.76
CA ILE A 202 -14.15 10.85 13.14
C ILE A 202 -15.58 10.86 13.67
N PHE A 203 -15.82 10.14 14.77
CA PHE A 203 -17.13 10.18 15.43
C PHE A 203 -17.50 11.63 15.79
N GLY A 204 -18.71 12.05 15.39
CA GLY A 204 -19.18 13.42 15.56
C GLY A 204 -19.07 14.30 14.30
N ASP A 205 -18.46 13.83 13.21
CA ASP A 205 -18.40 14.55 11.92
C ASP A 205 -19.74 14.53 11.13
N ASN A 206 -20.88 14.29 11.80
CA ASN A 206 -22.20 14.07 11.17
C ASN A 206 -22.62 15.24 10.25
N GLY A 207 -22.42 15.06 8.94
CA GLY A 207 -22.80 16.05 7.91
C GLY A 207 -21.83 17.23 7.76
N ALA A 208 -20.71 17.26 8.48
CA ALA A 208 -19.72 18.33 8.35
C ALA A 208 -18.97 18.18 7.00
N PRO A 209 -18.90 19.24 6.17
CA PRO A 209 -18.16 19.19 4.90
C PRO A 209 -16.65 19.02 5.09
N SER A 210 -16.15 19.24 6.31
CA SER A 210 -14.74 19.16 6.67
C SER A 210 -14.51 18.03 7.66
N ARG A 211 -13.76 17.01 7.23
CA ARG A 211 -13.28 15.93 8.10
C ARG A 211 -12.33 16.50 9.16
N ARG A 212 -12.48 16.08 10.42
CA ARG A 212 -11.76 16.67 11.56
C ARG A 212 -10.67 15.77 12.14
N GLY A 213 -10.42 14.60 11.56
CA GLY A 213 -9.32 13.74 11.94
C GLY A 213 -8.33 13.47 10.81
N VAL A 214 -7.21 12.85 11.19
CA VAL A 214 -6.22 12.29 10.27
C VAL A 214 -5.83 10.89 10.67
N ARG A 215 -5.64 10.05 9.66
CA ARG A 215 -5.14 8.68 9.81
C ARG A 215 -3.65 8.66 9.52
N ILE A 216 -2.88 8.13 10.46
CA ILE A 216 -1.42 8.01 10.36
C ILE A 216 -1.06 6.54 10.53
N GLY A 217 -0.26 6.00 9.61
CA GLY A 217 0.19 4.61 9.62
C GLY A 217 1.70 4.51 9.71
N THR A 218 2.20 3.49 10.40
CA THR A 218 3.63 3.22 10.58
C THR A 218 4.31 2.27 9.58
N PRO A 219 3.62 1.43 8.77
CA PRO A 219 4.30 0.46 7.91
C PRO A 219 5.36 1.05 6.99
N ALA A 220 5.04 2.10 6.23
CA ALA A 220 5.95 2.65 5.22
C ALA A 220 7.30 3.10 5.80
N MET A 221 7.29 3.85 6.90
CA MET A 221 8.52 4.30 7.55
C MET A 221 9.23 3.14 8.27
N THR A 222 8.48 2.17 8.80
CA THR A 222 9.08 0.96 9.39
C THR A 222 9.82 0.12 8.34
N THR A 223 9.30 0.02 7.11
CA THR A 223 9.98 -0.66 6.00
C THR A 223 11.30 0.02 5.64
N ARG A 224 11.39 1.33 5.84
CA ARG A 224 12.63 2.11 5.65
C ARG A 224 13.62 2.00 6.82
N GLY A 225 13.27 1.24 7.86
CA GLY A 225 14.13 0.99 9.02
C GLY A 225 13.85 1.87 10.24
N CYS A 226 12.81 2.70 10.24
CA CYS A 226 12.48 3.50 11.42
C CYS A 226 12.09 2.63 12.62
N VAL A 227 12.57 3.03 13.80
CA VAL A 227 12.29 2.42 15.10
C VAL A 227 11.54 3.39 16.03
N GLU A 228 11.25 2.98 17.26
CA GLU A 228 10.38 3.74 18.18
C GLU A 228 10.86 5.18 18.44
N ALA A 229 12.19 5.38 18.54
CA ALA A 229 12.78 6.71 18.74
C ALA A 229 12.57 7.65 17.54
N ASP A 230 12.56 7.09 16.33
CA ASP A 230 12.29 7.84 15.10
C ASP A 230 10.83 8.32 15.06
N PHE A 231 9.91 7.48 15.57
CA PHE A 231 8.49 7.84 15.67
C PHE A 231 8.19 8.91 16.72
N GLU A 232 9.06 9.09 17.74
CA GLU A 232 9.01 10.28 18.61
C GLU A 232 9.34 11.55 17.84
N THR A 233 10.36 11.51 16.99
CA THR A 233 10.76 12.64 16.14
C THR A 233 9.66 12.97 15.12
N ILE A 234 9.05 11.94 14.52
CA ILE A 234 7.89 12.10 13.63
C ILE A 234 6.70 12.76 14.37
N ALA A 235 6.46 12.42 15.64
CA ALA A 235 5.44 13.07 16.45
C ALA A 235 5.68 14.58 16.61
N ASP A 236 6.95 14.99 16.75
CA ASP A 236 7.33 16.41 16.83
C ASP A 236 7.13 17.14 15.51
N PHE A 237 7.44 16.51 14.36
CA PHE A 237 7.15 17.08 13.05
C PHE A 237 5.65 17.29 12.84
N LEU A 238 4.83 16.28 13.19
CA LEU A 238 3.37 16.35 13.12
C LEU A 238 2.81 17.50 13.96
N LEU A 239 3.35 17.70 15.17
CA LEU A 239 2.93 18.80 16.04
C LEU A 239 3.39 20.17 15.57
N ARG A 240 4.59 20.28 14.97
CA ARG A 240 5.04 21.53 14.35
C ARG A 240 4.14 21.88 13.17
N ALA A 241 3.77 20.93 12.33
CA ALA A 241 2.80 21.12 11.25
C ALA A 241 1.43 21.56 11.78
N ALA A 242 0.98 20.97 12.91
CA ALA A 242 -0.31 21.32 13.51
C ALA A 242 -0.31 22.76 14.05
N LYS A 243 0.81 23.20 14.65
CA LYS A 243 1.01 24.59 15.09
C LYS A 243 0.99 25.57 13.92
N ILE A 244 1.71 25.28 12.84
CA ILE A 244 1.69 26.10 11.62
C ILE A 244 0.26 26.23 11.08
N THR A 245 -0.46 25.11 11.02
CA THR A 245 -1.86 25.09 10.59
C THR A 245 -2.73 25.98 11.47
N ALA A 246 -2.61 25.86 12.79
CA ALA A 246 -3.38 26.66 13.74
C ALA A 246 -3.08 28.17 13.59
N SER A 247 -1.81 28.56 13.47
CA SER A 247 -1.40 29.95 13.29
C SER A 247 -1.97 30.56 12.01
N VAL A 248 -1.83 29.87 10.86
CA VAL A 248 -2.35 30.37 9.59
C VAL A 248 -3.89 30.42 9.59
N GLN A 249 -4.54 29.45 10.23
CA GLN A 249 -6.00 29.43 10.35
C GLN A 249 -6.52 30.56 11.26
N LEU A 250 -5.75 30.96 12.27
CA LEU A 250 -6.07 32.11 13.12
C LEU A 250 -5.96 33.43 12.34
N GLU A 251 -4.95 33.57 11.47
CA GLU A 251 -4.72 34.79 10.68
C GLU A 251 -5.66 34.93 9.48
N ARG A 252 -5.96 33.84 8.78
CA ARG A 252 -6.70 33.84 7.50
C ARG A 252 -8.09 33.22 7.58
N GLY A 253 -8.45 32.62 8.70
CA GLY A 253 -9.70 31.90 8.88
C GLY A 253 -9.66 30.47 8.36
N THR A 254 -10.81 29.79 8.47
CA THR A 254 -10.94 28.35 8.16
C THR A 254 -11.28 28.07 6.70
N TYR A 255 -11.66 29.10 5.92
CA TYR A 255 -12.04 28.93 4.53
C TYR A 255 -10.82 28.55 3.69
N HIS A 256 -10.94 27.44 2.97
CA HIS A 256 -9.78 26.76 2.41
C HIS A 256 -8.99 27.59 1.39
N LYS A 257 -9.67 28.43 0.59
CA LYS A 257 -9.01 29.28 -0.40
C LYS A 257 -8.12 30.33 0.27
N ASP A 258 -8.64 31.00 1.28
CA ASP A 258 -7.93 32.04 2.05
C ASP A 258 -6.79 31.43 2.87
N PHE A 259 -7.03 30.23 3.42
CA PHE A 259 -6.01 29.45 4.12
C PHE A 259 -4.81 29.15 3.21
N ILE A 260 -5.04 28.64 1.99
CA ILE A 260 -3.95 28.34 1.03
C ILE A 260 -3.13 29.59 0.71
N GLN A 261 -3.78 30.75 0.56
CA GLN A 261 -3.08 32.00 0.30
C GLN A 261 -2.14 32.36 1.46
N GLY A 262 -2.54 32.07 2.70
CA GLY A 262 -1.70 32.26 3.90
C GLY A 262 -0.49 31.32 4.01
N LEU A 263 -0.47 30.22 3.24
CA LEU A 263 0.68 29.30 3.22
C LEU A 263 1.81 29.78 2.30
N GLN A 264 1.52 30.71 1.39
CA GLN A 264 2.49 31.21 0.42
C GLN A 264 3.65 31.91 1.16
N ASN A 265 4.89 31.52 0.82
CA ASN A 265 6.12 32.07 1.40
C ASN A 265 6.23 31.95 2.93
N ASN A 266 5.52 30.99 3.54
CA ASN A 266 5.60 30.77 4.98
C ASN A 266 6.96 30.13 5.33
N LYS A 267 7.77 30.84 6.11
CA LYS A 267 9.12 30.41 6.50
C LYS A 267 9.13 29.17 7.39
N ASP A 268 8.13 29.01 8.27
CA ASP A 268 8.04 27.84 9.15
C ASP A 268 7.78 26.55 8.35
N ILE A 269 7.05 26.64 7.23
CA ILE A 269 6.84 25.49 6.32
C ILE A 269 8.16 25.08 5.69
N VAL A 270 8.94 26.04 5.17
CA VAL A 270 10.25 25.75 4.55
C VAL A 270 11.22 25.16 5.58
N GLU A 271 11.26 25.71 6.80
CA GLU A 271 12.08 25.18 7.88
C GLU A 271 11.69 23.74 8.24
N LEU A 272 10.38 23.48 8.45
CA LEU A 272 9.90 22.16 8.79
C LEU A 272 10.17 21.15 7.66
N ARG A 273 9.91 21.55 6.41
CA ARG A 273 10.20 20.75 5.22
C ARG A 273 11.65 20.30 5.18
N ASN A 274 12.60 21.24 5.30
CA ASN A 274 14.03 20.92 5.27
C ASN A 274 14.42 19.92 6.37
N ARG A 275 13.83 20.05 7.57
CA ARG A 275 14.06 19.10 8.67
C ARG A 275 13.49 17.72 8.39
N VAL A 276 12.29 17.65 7.81
CA VAL A 276 11.63 16.39 7.42
C VAL A 276 12.44 15.70 6.33
N GLU A 277 12.85 16.42 5.28
CA GLU A 277 13.70 15.89 4.21
C GLU A 277 15.02 15.38 4.78
N THR A 278 15.73 16.18 5.59
CA THR A 278 17.01 15.79 6.20
C THR A 278 16.88 14.53 7.05
N PHE A 279 15.81 14.41 7.82
CA PHE A 279 15.52 13.21 8.60
C PHE A 279 15.22 12.01 7.69
N ALA A 280 14.39 12.19 6.66
CA ALA A 280 14.00 11.14 5.74
C ALA A 280 15.18 10.60 4.92
N TYR A 281 16.19 11.41 4.61
CA TYR A 281 17.40 10.97 3.88
C TYR A 281 18.32 10.05 4.69
N GLN A 282 18.13 9.91 6.00
CA GLN A 282 18.93 9.01 6.85
C GLN A 282 18.55 7.54 6.67
N PHE A 283 17.43 7.25 6.02
CA PHE A 283 16.85 5.93 5.91
C PHE A 283 16.91 5.40 4.47
N GLU A 284 17.21 4.12 4.32
CA GLU A 284 17.23 3.45 3.02
C GLU A 284 15.83 3.47 2.36
N MET A 285 15.82 3.36 1.03
CA MET A 285 14.59 3.23 0.25
C MET A 285 14.56 1.87 -0.45
N PRO A 286 13.68 0.95 -0.06
CA PRO A 286 13.56 -0.32 -0.75
C PRO A 286 12.91 -0.14 -2.13
N GLY A 287 13.35 -0.95 -3.10
CA GLY A 287 12.69 -1.09 -4.40
C GLY A 287 13.45 -0.51 -5.60
N TYR A 288 14.60 0.12 -5.38
CA TYR A 288 15.54 0.51 -6.44
C TYR A 288 16.96 0.60 -5.87
N ASP A 289 17.96 0.42 -6.74
CA ASP A 289 19.39 0.58 -6.44
C ASP A 289 19.85 2.03 -6.70
#